data_AF-A0A925G6X0-F1
#
_entry.id   AF-A0A925G6X0-F1
#
_cell.length_a   1.000
_cell.length_b   1.000
_cell.length_c   1.000
_cell.angle_alpha   90.00
_cell.angle_beta   90.00
_cell.angle_gamma   90.00
#
_symmetry.space_group_name_H-M   'P 1'
#
loop_
_entity.id
_entity.type
_entity.pdbx_description
1 polymer ?
#
loop_
_entity_poly.entity_id
_entity_poly.type
_entity_poly.pdbx_seq_one_letter_code
_entity_poly.pdbx_strand_id
1 'polypeptide(L)'
;MTLTGWEAVFFWIFATASLVAGLLTVLARNAVHSALFLISSLISVAALFILLGAEFIAGVQILVYVGGVMVLFLFVIMLVNVGAEERGNEVIFNRTPQVAASIIFLMLLAFG
;
A
#
# COMPACT_ATOMS: atom_id res chain seq x y z
N MET A 1 7.34 -14.41 -19.89
CA MET A 1 5.89 -14.12 -19.93
C MET A 1 5.69 -12.84 -20.73
N THR A 2 5.19 -12.94 -21.96
CA THR A 2 4.84 -11.77 -22.77
C THR A 2 3.41 -11.35 -22.41
N LEU A 3 3.25 -10.21 -21.74
CA LEU A 3 1.95 -9.64 -21.41
C LEU A 3 1.31 -9.09 -22.70
N THR A 4 0.51 -9.90 -23.37
CA THR A 4 -0.17 -9.55 -24.64
C THR A 4 -1.67 -9.77 -24.52
N GLY A 5 -2.48 -8.70 -24.64
CA GLY A 5 -3.94 -8.75 -24.60
C GLY A 5 -4.54 -8.32 -23.25
N TRP A 6 -5.53 -9.08 -22.76
CA TRP A 6 -6.33 -8.77 -21.56
C TRP A 6 -5.52 -8.78 -20.26
N GLU A 7 -4.47 -9.59 -20.18
CA GLU A 7 -3.57 -9.66 -19.02
C GLU A 7 -2.85 -8.34 -18.75
N ALA A 8 -2.47 -7.62 -19.82
CA ALA A 8 -1.82 -6.32 -19.70
C ALA A 8 -2.77 -5.27 -19.10
N VAL A 9 -4.06 -5.32 -19.46
CA VAL A 9 -5.08 -4.43 -18.91
C VAL A 9 -5.26 -4.68 -17.41
N PHE A 10 -5.42 -5.95 -17.01
CA PHE A 10 -5.50 -6.31 -15.59
C PHE A 10 -4.23 -5.93 -14.83
N PHE A 11 -3.05 -6.13 -15.42
CA PHE A 11 -1.78 -5.71 -14.83
C PHE A 11 -1.77 -4.21 -14.52
N TRP A 12 -2.12 -3.36 -15.50
CA TRP A 12 -2.14 -1.91 -15.28
C TRP A 12 -3.17 -1.49 -14.25
N ILE A 13 -4.34 -2.12 -14.21
CA ILE A 13 -5.38 -1.85 -13.21
C ILE A 13 -4.85 -2.18 -11.81
N PHE A 14 -4.33 -3.39 -11.58
CA PHE A 14 -3.85 -3.80 -10.26
C PHE A 14 -2.55 -3.08 -9.85
N ALA A 15 -1.67 -2.78 -10.80
CA ALA A 15 -0.44 -2.02 -10.54
C ALA A 15 -0.75 -0.58 -10.11
N THR A 16 -1.61 0.12 -10.86
CA THR A 16 -2.02 1.48 -10.48
C THR A 16 -2.81 1.49 -9.19
N ALA A 17 -3.73 0.52 -8.98
CA ALA A 17 -4.46 0.38 -7.72
C ALA A 17 -3.52 0.16 -6.52
N SER A 18 -2.51 -0.70 -6.65
CA SER A 18 -1.52 -0.96 -5.59
C SER A 18 -0.73 0.30 -5.23
N LEU A 19 -0.29 1.07 -6.23
CA LEU A 19 0.44 2.33 -6.04
C LEU A 19 -0.44 3.40 -5.39
N VAL A 20 -1.66 3.60 -5.90
CA VAL A 20 -2.60 4.58 -5.35
C VAL A 20 -2.97 4.23 -3.91
N ALA A 21 -3.28 2.96 -3.62
CA ALA A 21 -3.58 2.51 -2.27
C ALA A 21 -2.37 2.67 -1.32
N GLY A 22 -1.15 2.38 -1.80
CA GLY A 22 0.08 2.60 -1.05
C GLY A 22 0.33 4.08 -0.74
N LEU A 23 0.07 4.98 -1.70
CA LEU A 23 0.12 6.43 -1.47
C LEU A 23 -0.94 6.87 -0.45
N LEU A 24 -2.20 6.45 -0.62
CA LEU A 24 -3.29 6.77 0.31
C LEU A 24 -3.02 6.27 1.73
N THR A 25 -2.31 5.15 1.89
CA THR A 25 -1.87 4.63 3.18
C THR A 25 -1.02 5.66 3.93
N VAL A 26 -0.05 6.28 3.27
CA VAL A 26 0.87 7.26 3.89
C VAL A 26 0.19 8.63 4.04
N LEU A 27 -0.73 8.97 3.13
CA LEU A 27 -1.46 10.23 3.15
C LEU A 27 -2.61 10.25 4.16
N ALA A 28 -3.15 9.09 4.56
CA ALA A 28 -4.23 8.99 5.53
C ALA A 28 -3.79 9.55 6.89
N ARG A 29 -4.64 10.40 7.48
CA ARG A 29 -4.41 10.98 8.81
C ARG A 29 -4.76 9.99 9.92
N ASN A 30 -5.77 9.16 9.68
CA ASN A 30 -6.26 8.19 10.63
C ASN A 30 -5.59 6.83 10.43
N ALA A 31 -5.04 6.26 11.50
CA ALA A 31 -4.31 5.00 11.46
C ALA A 31 -5.15 3.81 10.94
N VAL A 32 -6.46 3.78 11.27
CA VAL A 32 -7.37 2.74 10.78
C VAL A 32 -7.54 2.85 9.27
N HIS A 33 -7.76 4.07 8.76
CA HIS A 33 -7.89 4.29 7.31
C HIS A 33 -6.59 3.97 6.58
N SER A 34 -5.44 4.36 7.15
CA SER A 34 -4.12 4.00 6.64
C SER A 34 -3.97 2.49 6.49
N ALA A 35 -4.28 1.73 7.55
CA ALA A 35 -4.19 0.28 7.53
C ALA A 35 -5.16 -0.38 6.52
N LEU A 36 -6.37 0.15 6.34
CA LEU A 36 -7.32 -0.33 5.32
C LEU A 36 -6.80 -0.10 3.89
N PHE A 37 -6.21 1.07 3.61
CA PHE A 37 -5.56 1.30 2.31
C PHE A 37 -4.36 0.39 2.09
N LEU A 38 -3.61 0.07 3.15
CA LEU A 38 -2.49 -0.87 3.06
C LEU A 38 -2.98 -2.27 2.68
N ILE A 39 -4.06 -2.75 3.32
CA ILE A 39 -4.71 -4.02 2.98
C ILE A 39 -5.13 -4.04 1.51
N SER A 40 -5.74 -2.96 1.01
CA SER A 40 -6.12 -2.84 -0.39
C SER A 40 -4.91 -2.93 -1.35
N SER A 41 -3.78 -2.32 -0.98
CA SER A 41 -2.54 -2.43 -1.74
C SER A 41 -2.00 -3.86 -1.76
N LEU A 42 -1.99 -4.56 -0.61
CA LEU A 42 -1.51 -5.95 -0.50
C LEU A 42 -2.39 -6.93 -1.28
N ILE A 43 -3.71 -6.71 -1.33
CA ILE A 43 -4.63 -7.51 -2.16
C ILE A 43 -4.34 -7.28 -3.65
N SER A 44 -4.08 -6.03 -4.04
CA SER A 44 -3.72 -5.71 -5.43
C SER A 44 -2.40 -6.38 -5.84
N VAL A 45 -1.42 -6.45 -4.92
CA VAL A 45 -0.16 -7.20 -5.13
C VAL A 45 -0.42 -8.70 -5.23
N ALA A 46 -1.32 -9.27 -4.43
CA ALA A 46 -1.69 -10.68 -4.55
C ALA A 46 -2.29 -10.99 -5.93
N ALA A 47 -3.14 -10.09 -6.47
CA ALA A 47 -3.65 -10.21 -7.84
C ALA A 47 -2.53 -10.16 -8.87
N LEU A 48 -1.54 -9.26 -8.72
CA LEU A 48 -0.35 -9.22 -9.58
C LEU A 48 0.44 -10.53 -9.52
N PHE A 49 0.61 -11.15 -8.34
CA PHE A 49 1.27 -12.45 -8.24
C PHE A 49 0.53 -13.55 -8.98
N ILE A 50 -0.80 -13.54 -9.00
CA ILE A 50 -1.60 -14.48 -9.82
C ILE A 50 -1.31 -14.25 -11.30
N LEU A 51 -1.28 -12.99 -11.76
CA LEU A 51 -0.95 -12.66 -13.16
C LEU A 51 0.47 -13.10 -13.55
N LEU A 52 1.41 -13.11 -12.61
CA LEU A 52 2.78 -13.60 -12.80
C LEU A 52 2.91 -15.13 -12.71
N GLY A 53 1.80 -15.86 -12.53
CA GLY A 53 1.82 -17.32 -12.35
C GLY A 53 2.36 -17.79 -10.99
N ALA A 54 2.46 -16.89 -10.01
CA ALA A 54 3.00 -17.15 -8.67
C ALA A 54 1.87 -17.41 -7.65
N GLU A 55 1.06 -18.44 -7.90
CA GLU A 55 -0.17 -18.73 -7.12
C GLU A 55 0.11 -19.04 -5.64
N PHE A 56 1.16 -19.80 -5.35
CA PHE A 56 1.55 -20.10 -3.97
C PHE A 56 1.92 -18.83 -3.19
N ILE A 57 2.68 -17.94 -3.82
CA ILE A 57 3.09 -16.66 -3.21
C ILE A 57 1.88 -15.75 -3.03
N ALA A 58 0.96 -15.69 -3.99
CA ALA A 58 -0.30 -14.97 -3.85
C ALA A 58 -1.15 -15.48 -2.69
N GLY A 59 -1.24 -16.81 -2.52
CA GLY A 59 -1.93 -17.43 -1.37
C GLY A 59 -1.29 -17.06 -0.04
N VAL A 60 0.04 -17.15 0.06
CA VAL A 60 0.78 -16.74 1.26
C VAL A 60 0.62 -15.24 1.55
N GLN A 61 0.57 -14.40 0.51
CA GLN A 61 0.33 -12.97 0.62
C GLN A 61 -1.01 -12.69 1.33
N ILE A 62 -2.07 -13.37 0.91
CA ILE A 62 -3.39 -13.20 1.50
C ILE A 62 -3.43 -13.80 2.91
N LEU A 63 -2.94 -15.02 3.10
CA LEU A 63 -3.05 -15.72 4.39
C LEU A 63 -2.19 -15.07 5.48
N VAL A 64 -0.94 -14.76 5.17
CA VAL A 64 0.03 -14.27 6.16
C VAL A 64 -0.03 -12.77 6.29
N TYR A 65 0.09 -12.01 5.19
CA TYR A 65 0.17 -10.55 5.28
C TYR A 65 -1.20 -9.93 5.50
N VAL A 66 -2.19 -10.24 4.66
CA VAL A 66 -3.53 -9.66 4.81
C VAL A 66 -4.28 -10.27 6.00
N GLY A 67 -4.26 -11.60 6.14
CA GLY A 67 -5.04 -12.32 7.15
C GLY A 67 -4.39 -12.37 8.53
N GLY A 68 -3.08 -12.51 8.61
CA GLY A 68 -2.35 -12.56 9.88
C GLY A 68 -1.87 -11.18 10.33
N VAL A 69 -0.86 -10.67 9.64
CA VAL A 69 -0.13 -9.45 10.05
C VAL A 69 -1.04 -8.23 10.08
N MET A 70 -1.79 -7.96 9.01
CA MET A 70 -2.64 -6.77 8.95
C MET A 70 -3.83 -6.83 9.89
N VAL A 71 -4.43 -8.00 10.12
CA VAL A 71 -5.50 -8.14 11.11
C VAL A 71 -4.97 -7.88 12.51
N LEU A 72 -3.80 -8.43 12.87
CA LEU A 72 -3.14 -8.13 14.14
C LEU A 72 -2.80 -6.65 14.26
N PHE A 73 -2.30 -6.03 13.19
CA PHE A 73 -2.03 -4.60 13.16
C PHE A 73 -3.30 -3.78 13.40
N LEU A 74 -4.42 -4.12 12.75
CA LEU A 74 -5.72 -3.50 12.98
C LEU A 74 -6.18 -3.63 14.44
N PHE A 75 -6.02 -4.81 15.04
CA PHE A 75 -6.30 -4.99 16.47
C PHE A 75 -5.43 -4.07 17.33
N VAL A 76 -4.13 -4.01 17.07
CA VAL A 76 -3.19 -3.17 17.83
C VAL A 76 -3.55 -1.68 17.73
N ILE A 77 -3.80 -1.16 16.52
CA ILE A 77 -4.13 0.26 16.34
C ILE A 77 -5.53 0.63 16.85
N MET A 78 -6.42 -0.34 17.04
CA MET A 78 -7.73 -0.10 17.65
C MET A 78 -7.64 -0.15 19.18
N LEU A 79 -6.80 -1.03 19.73
CA LEU A 79 -6.53 -1.10 21.17
C LEU A 79 -5.72 0.10 21.66
N VAL A 80 -4.74 0.53 20.88
CA VAL A 80 -4.06 1.81 21.07
C VAL A 80 -5.04 2.88 20.63
N ASN A 81 -5.51 3.75 21.53
CA ASN A 81 -6.42 4.83 21.17
C ASN A 81 -5.69 5.94 20.39
N VAL A 82 -5.27 5.64 19.16
CA VAL A 82 -4.57 6.59 18.26
C VAL A 82 -5.50 7.76 17.88
N GLY A 83 -6.82 7.61 18.02
CA GLY A 83 -7.79 8.67 17.72
C GLY A 83 -7.85 9.83 18.72
N ALA A 84 -7.25 9.69 19.91
CA ALA A 84 -7.29 10.75 20.93
C ALA A 84 -6.25 11.87 20.70
N GLU A 85 -5.16 11.59 19.98
CA GLU A 85 -4.09 12.57 19.70
C GLU A 85 -4.39 13.46 18.47
N GLU A 86 -5.35 13.09 17.62
CA GLU A 86 -5.69 13.85 16.39
C GLU A 86 -6.38 15.20 16.66
N ARG A 87 -6.76 15.51 17.91
CA ARG A 87 -7.51 16.72 18.30
C ARG A 87 -6.66 17.84 18.90
N GLY A 88 -5.35 17.63 19.07
CA GLY A 88 -4.40 18.65 19.52
C GLY A 88 -3.56 19.15 18.36
N ASN A 89 -3.63 20.46 18.08
CA ASN A 89 -2.68 21.18 17.25
C ASN A 89 -1.23 20.74 17.53
N GLU A 90 -0.50 20.28 16.51
CA GLU A 90 0.67 20.99 15.99
C GLU A 90 0.88 20.64 14.51
N VAL A 91 0.66 21.64 13.67
CA VAL A 91 1.04 21.65 12.26
C VAL A 91 2.56 21.86 12.18
N ILE A 92 3.36 20.85 12.51
CA ILE A 92 4.81 20.84 12.23
C ILE A 92 5.24 19.45 11.74
N PHE A 93 4.67 19.01 10.63
CA PHE A 93 5.44 18.17 9.73
C PHE A 93 5.07 18.52 8.30
N ASN A 94 5.84 19.47 7.76
CA ASN A 94 5.91 19.76 6.34
C ASN A 94 6.13 18.43 5.61
N ARG A 95 5.08 17.84 5.01
CA ARG A 95 5.10 16.53 4.30
C ARG A 95 5.59 16.61 2.86
N THR A 96 5.89 17.83 2.41
CA THR A 96 6.51 18.14 1.11
C THR A 96 7.89 17.50 0.87
N PRO A 97 8.80 17.31 1.86
CA PRO A 97 10.11 16.73 1.61
C PRO A 97 10.07 15.20 1.42
N GLN A 98 9.08 14.48 1.96
CA GLN A 98 8.97 13.02 1.77
C GLN A 98 8.41 12.65 0.39
N VAL A 99 7.41 13.41 -0.10
CA VAL A 99 6.91 13.25 -1.47
C VAL A 99 7.97 13.73 -2.48
N ALA A 100 8.68 14.82 -2.18
CA ALA A 100 9.80 15.28 -3.01
C ALA A 100 10.95 14.27 -3.04
N ALA A 101 11.32 13.65 -1.92
CA ALA A 101 12.36 12.63 -1.86
C ALA A 101 12.00 11.40 -2.71
N SER A 102 10.75 10.95 -2.70
CA SER A 102 10.27 9.85 -3.55
C SER A 102 10.32 10.20 -5.04
N ILE A 103 9.98 11.44 -5.42
CA ILE A 103 10.06 11.92 -6.81
C ILE A 103 11.52 12.04 -7.26
N ILE A 104 12.40 12.59 -6.41
CA ILE A 104 13.83 12.73 -6.69
C ILE A 104 14.49 11.36 -6.85
N PHE A 105 14.16 10.40 -6.01
CA PHE A 105 14.66 9.02 -6.11
C PHE A 105 14.21 8.34 -7.40
N LEU A 106 12.95 8.51 -7.80
CA LEU A 106 12.42 8.04 -9.08
C LEU A 106 13.13 8.67 -10.28
N MET A 107 13.45 9.96 -10.20
CA MET A 107 14.18 10.69 -11.25
C MET A 107 15.62 10.19 -11.38
N LEU A 108 16.27 9.85 -10.27
CA LEU A 108 17.64 9.35 -10.25
C LEU A 108 17.74 7.94 -10.85
N LEU A 109 16.77 7.06 -10.58
CA LEU A 109 16.71 5.71 -11.15
C LEU A 109 16.44 5.69 -12.66
N ALA A 110 15.73 6.70 -13.19
CA ALA A 110 15.45 6.81 -14.62
C ALA A 110 16.65 7.30 -15.46
N PHE A 111 17.67 7.89 -14.81
CA PHE A 111 18.87 8.43 -15.44
C PHE A 111 20.16 7.62 -15.13
N GLY A 112 20.04 6.48 -14.43
CA GLY A 112 21.13 5.59 -14.05
C GLY A 112 21.22 4.32 -14.89
#